data_AF-A0A941ZML8-F1
#
_entry.id   AF-A0A941ZML8-F1
#
_cell.length_a   1.000
_cell.length_b   1.000
_cell.length_c   1.000
_cell.angle_alpha   90.00
_cell.angle_beta   90.00
_cell.angle_gamma   90.00
#
_symmetry.space_group_name_H-M   'P 1'
#
loop_
_entity.id
_entity.type
_entity.pdbx_description
1 polymer ?
#
loop_
_entity_poly.entity_id
_entity_poly.type
_entity_poly.pdbx_seq_one_letter_code
_entity_poly.pdbx_strand_id
1 'polypeptide(L)'
;FGRERIGVHVPATRMQVSWSMDTVSNADFKVMRPSVCEPNWEVQMADGSRTGVYAPWWIEEMMKRGAGPVMVRVDIEDDADLNLCAGLVEQCGERLWLAPLTRQPAQVSDWIEYGHARRLAFPRHAYEQHDAVLALRVPAARDEQRPKETV
;
A
#
# COMPACT_ATOMS: atom_id res chain seq x y z
N PHE A 1 15.37 -5.80 17.73
CA PHE A 1 14.07 -5.58 17.05
C PHE A 1 14.09 -6.31 15.71
N GLY A 2 13.00 -6.98 15.28
CA GLY A 2 12.92 -7.59 13.94
C GLY A 2 12.81 -9.12 13.87
N ARG A 3 11.96 -9.75 14.68
CA ARG A 3 11.72 -11.21 14.64
C ARG A 3 10.42 -11.62 13.94
N GLU A 4 9.66 -10.64 13.43
CA GLU A 4 8.42 -10.91 12.70
C GLU A 4 8.77 -11.40 11.29
N ARG A 5 8.24 -12.57 10.92
CA ARG A 5 8.50 -13.18 9.61
C ARG A 5 7.38 -12.78 8.66
N ILE A 6 7.75 -12.21 7.51
CA ILE A 6 6.82 -11.99 6.41
C ILE A 6 6.41 -13.36 5.85
N GLY A 7 5.11 -13.65 5.89
CA GLY A 7 4.53 -14.88 5.36
C GLY A 7 4.28 -14.81 3.86
N VAL A 8 4.02 -13.62 3.32
CA VAL A 8 3.75 -13.41 1.89
C VAL A 8 4.40 -12.13 1.40
N HIS A 9 5.08 -12.21 0.26
CA HIS A 9 5.67 -11.07 -0.43
C HIS A 9 4.95 -10.83 -1.75
N VAL A 10 4.45 -9.62 -1.95
CA VAL A 10 3.60 -9.25 -3.08
C VAL A 10 4.17 -8.02 -3.78
N PRO A 11 4.96 -8.20 -4.85
CA PRO A 11 5.25 -7.10 -5.75
C PRO A 11 3.95 -6.73 -6.47
N ALA A 12 3.60 -5.46 -6.50
CA ALA A 12 2.37 -4.98 -7.11
C ALA A 12 2.59 -3.70 -7.91
N THR A 13 1.76 -3.51 -8.93
CA THR A 13 1.73 -2.31 -9.77
C THR A 13 0.30 -1.85 -9.97
N ARG A 14 0.13 -0.59 -10.31
CA ARG A 14 -1.19 -0.03 -10.54
C ARG A 14 -1.81 -0.69 -11.77
N MET A 15 -3.01 -1.20 -11.60
CA MET A 15 -3.77 -1.77 -12.69
C MET A 15 -4.13 -0.67 -13.70
N GLN A 16 -3.88 -0.95 -14.99
CA GLN A 16 -4.20 -0.03 -16.05
C GLN A 16 -5.69 -0.20 -16.39
N VAL A 17 -6.44 0.88 -16.20
CA VAL A 17 -7.83 0.94 -16.64
C VAL A 17 -7.84 0.99 -18.17
N SER A 18 -8.37 -0.05 -18.81
CA SER A 18 -8.58 -0.10 -20.25
C SER A 18 -10.05 -0.37 -20.56
N TRP A 19 -10.54 0.27 -21.61
CA TRP A 19 -11.89 0.08 -22.13
C TRP A 19 -11.81 -0.78 -23.39
N SER A 20 -12.42 -1.97 -23.38
CA SER A 20 -12.52 -2.83 -24.56
C SER A 20 -13.91 -2.75 -25.17
N MET A 21 -13.99 -2.53 -26.48
CA MET A 21 -15.25 -2.54 -27.21
C MET A 21 -15.57 -3.96 -27.67
N ASP A 22 -16.56 -4.59 -27.05
CA ASP A 22 -17.03 -5.90 -27.47
C ASP A 22 -18.03 -5.72 -28.63
N THR A 23 -17.62 -6.09 -29.84
CA THR A 23 -18.40 -5.87 -31.07
C THR A 23 -19.18 -7.10 -31.52
N VAL A 24 -19.14 -8.20 -30.76
CA VAL A 24 -19.81 -9.45 -31.11
C VAL A 24 -21.18 -9.51 -30.41
N SER A 25 -22.17 -8.81 -30.97
CA SER A 25 -23.58 -9.06 -30.64
C SER A 25 -24.41 -9.14 -31.91
N ASN A 26 -25.03 -10.30 -32.12
CA ASN A 26 -26.00 -10.54 -33.18
C ASN A 26 -27.18 -9.56 -33.02
N ALA A 27 -27.37 -8.68 -34.01
CA ALA A 27 -28.37 -7.60 -34.10
C ALA A 27 -27.97 -6.27 -33.41
N ASP A 28 -27.51 -5.32 -34.24
CA ASP A 28 -27.63 -3.84 -34.15
C ASP A 28 -27.33 -3.06 -32.85
N PHE A 29 -26.85 -3.69 -31.78
CA PHE A 29 -26.45 -2.99 -30.55
C PHE A 29 -24.95 -3.10 -30.30
N LYS A 30 -24.25 -1.97 -30.25
CA LYS A 30 -22.86 -1.87 -29.80
C LYS A 30 -22.85 -1.60 -28.30
N VAL A 31 -22.34 -2.53 -27.50
CA VAL A 31 -22.22 -2.35 -26.04
C VAL A 31 -20.77 -2.10 -25.67
N MET A 32 -20.51 -0.97 -25.01
CA MET A 32 -19.23 -0.70 -24.36
C MET A 32 -19.21 -1.39 -23.00
N ARG A 33 -18.25 -2.28 -22.75
CA ARG A 33 -18.03 -2.86 -21.42
C ARG A 33 -16.67 -2.42 -20.88
N PRO A 34 -16.60 -1.73 -19.73
CA PRO A 34 -15.33 -1.56 -19.04
C PRO A 34 -14.76 -2.92 -18.67
N SER A 35 -13.47 -3.15 -18.97
CA SER A 35 -12.75 -4.36 -18.57
C SER A 35 -12.37 -4.29 -17.08
N VAL A 36 -12.10 -3.07 -16.58
CA VAL A 36 -11.78 -2.73 -15.19
C VAL A 36 -12.39 -1.37 -14.89
N CYS A 37 -13.27 -1.26 -13.89
CA CYS A 37 -13.98 -0.02 -13.60
C CYS A 37 -13.26 0.91 -12.62
N GLU A 38 -12.31 0.39 -11.85
CA GLU A 38 -11.67 1.13 -10.76
C GLU A 38 -10.16 0.80 -10.71
N PRO A 39 -9.28 1.80 -10.54
CA PRO A 39 -7.87 1.56 -10.30
C PRO A 39 -7.69 0.64 -9.09
N ASN A 40 -6.78 -0.32 -9.20
CA ASN A 40 -6.46 -1.22 -8.09
C ASN A 40 -5.00 -1.66 -8.18
N TRP A 41 -4.48 -2.30 -7.13
CA TRP A 41 -3.20 -2.97 -7.18
C TRP A 41 -3.31 -4.32 -7.87
N GLU A 42 -2.39 -4.58 -8.77
CA GLU A 42 -2.25 -5.83 -9.52
C GLU A 42 -0.96 -6.53 -9.12
N VAL A 43 -1.02 -7.83 -8.85
CA VAL A 43 0.17 -8.63 -8.51
C VAL A 43 1.10 -8.70 -9.73
N GLN A 44 2.40 -8.50 -9.51
CA GLN A 44 3.43 -8.74 -10.51
C GLN A 44 4.03 -10.14 -10.38
N MET A 45 4.41 -10.70 -11.52
CA MET A 45 5.28 -11.87 -11.59
C MET A 45 6.71 -11.49 -11.17
N ALA A 46 7.55 -12.51 -10.93
CA ALA A 46 8.94 -12.29 -10.54
C ALA A 46 9.78 -11.58 -11.62
N ASP A 47 9.37 -11.66 -12.88
CA ASP A 47 9.98 -10.96 -14.01
C ASP A 47 9.43 -9.52 -14.20
N GLY A 48 8.55 -9.06 -13.31
CA GLY A 48 7.89 -7.76 -13.39
C GLY A 48 6.69 -7.70 -14.34
N SER A 49 6.34 -8.81 -14.99
CA SER A 49 5.16 -8.87 -15.86
C SER A 49 3.86 -8.83 -15.06
N ARG A 50 2.80 -8.40 -15.74
CA ARG A 50 1.48 -8.14 -15.20
C ARG A 50 0.63 -9.41 -15.21
N THR A 51 -0.11 -9.69 -14.14
CA THR A 51 -0.85 -10.96 -13.97
C THR A 51 -2.35 -10.88 -14.25
N GLY A 52 -2.92 -9.68 -14.24
CA GLY A 52 -4.36 -9.41 -14.18
C GLY A 52 -5.00 -9.68 -12.81
N VAL A 53 -4.23 -10.14 -11.81
CA VAL A 53 -4.76 -10.56 -10.51
C VAL A 53 -4.77 -9.39 -9.53
N TYR A 54 -5.93 -9.12 -8.94
CA TYR A 54 -6.09 -8.07 -7.94
C TYR A 54 -5.35 -8.44 -6.66
N ALA A 55 -4.39 -7.62 -6.27
CA ALA A 55 -3.59 -7.84 -5.08
C ALA A 55 -4.43 -7.88 -3.79
N PRO A 56 -5.41 -6.98 -3.54
CA PRO A 56 -6.19 -7.03 -2.31
C PRO A 56 -6.96 -8.35 -2.16
N TRP A 57 -7.63 -8.80 -3.22
CA TRP A 57 -8.35 -10.08 -3.21
C TRP A 57 -7.40 -11.26 -2.97
N TRP A 58 -6.29 -11.31 -3.70
CA TRP A 58 -5.32 -12.41 -3.58
C TRP A 58 -4.70 -12.47 -2.18
N ILE A 59 -4.37 -11.32 -1.60
CA ILE A 59 -3.85 -11.21 -0.24
C ILE A 59 -4.89 -11.74 0.77
N GLU A 60 -6.15 -11.36 0.62
CA GLU A 60 -7.24 -11.84 1.47
C GLU A 60 -7.34 -13.37 1.45
N GLU A 61 -7.30 -13.98 0.26
CA GLU A 61 -7.33 -15.42 0.09
C GLU A 61 -6.13 -16.13 0.73
N MET A 62 -4.94 -15.54 0.61
CA MET A 62 -3.74 -16.07 1.28
C MET A 62 -3.86 -15.97 2.81
N MET A 63 -4.38 -14.86 3.32
CA MET A 63 -4.60 -14.68 4.76
C MET A 63 -5.65 -15.64 5.32
N LYS A 64 -6.75 -15.90 4.59
CA LYS A 64 -7.76 -16.91 4.95
C LYS A 64 -7.17 -18.31 5.04
N ARG A 65 -6.14 -18.60 4.25
CA ARG A 65 -5.39 -19.87 4.27
C ARG A 65 -4.33 -19.93 5.37
N GLY A 66 -4.27 -18.93 6.26
CA GLY A 66 -3.36 -18.90 7.41
C GLY A 66 -1.98 -18.32 7.11
N ALA A 67 -1.79 -17.62 5.99
CA ALA A 67 -0.54 -16.92 5.75
C ALA A 67 -0.31 -15.83 6.81
N GLY A 68 0.96 -15.61 7.18
CA GLY A 68 1.35 -14.64 8.20
C GLY A 68 1.19 -13.17 7.77
N PRO A 69 1.97 -12.24 8.36
CA PRO A 69 2.05 -10.86 7.87
C PRO A 69 2.44 -10.79 6.40
N VAL A 70 1.94 -9.79 5.70
CA VAL A 70 2.09 -9.63 4.24
C VAL A 70 2.89 -8.37 3.96
N MET A 71 3.88 -8.48 3.08
CA MET A 71 4.63 -7.33 2.57
C MET A 71 4.20 -7.05 1.14
N VAL A 72 3.62 -5.87 0.94
CA VAL A 72 3.28 -5.36 -0.39
C VAL A 72 4.34 -4.35 -0.81
N ARG A 73 4.92 -4.58 -1.99
CA ARG A 73 5.90 -3.68 -2.59
C ARG A 73 5.29 -2.96 -3.78
N VAL A 74 5.19 -1.64 -3.70
CA VAL A 74 4.61 -0.77 -4.75
C VAL A 74 5.48 0.46 -4.96
N ASP A 75 5.43 1.03 -6.15
CA ASP A 75 5.98 2.36 -6.41
C ASP A 75 4.81 3.35 -6.44
N ILE A 76 4.94 4.46 -5.72
CA ILE A 76 3.92 5.51 -5.61
C ILE A 76 4.30 6.62 -6.58
N GLU A 77 3.39 6.94 -7.49
CA GLU A 77 3.57 8.02 -8.47
C GLU A 77 2.66 9.23 -8.16
N ASP A 78 1.46 9.00 -7.62
CA ASP A 78 0.49 10.05 -7.34
C ASP A 78 -0.40 9.78 -6.11
N ASP A 79 -1.24 10.76 -5.75
CA ASP A 79 -2.18 10.68 -4.62
C ASP A 79 -3.15 9.51 -4.73
N ALA A 80 -3.52 9.12 -5.94
CA ALA A 80 -4.42 8.00 -6.09
C ALA A 80 -3.71 6.67 -5.77
N ASP A 81 -2.39 6.55 -5.92
CA ASP A 81 -1.64 5.38 -5.43
C ASP A 81 -1.59 5.35 -3.89
N LEU A 82 -1.48 6.52 -3.25
CA LEU A 82 -1.59 6.64 -1.79
C LEU A 82 -2.98 6.19 -1.30
N ASN A 83 -4.05 6.60 -1.99
CA ASN A 83 -5.41 6.14 -1.68
C ASN A 83 -5.57 4.62 -1.83
N LEU A 84 -4.95 4.01 -2.85
CA LEU A 84 -4.96 2.55 -3.00
C LEU A 84 -4.19 1.85 -1.86
N CYS A 85 -3.11 2.47 -1.35
CA CYS A 85 -2.40 1.98 -0.17
C CYS A 85 -3.27 2.08 1.09
N ALA A 86 -4.00 3.18 1.28
CA ALA A 86 -4.94 3.33 2.37
C ALA A 86 -5.98 2.19 2.37
N GLY A 87 -6.55 1.86 1.21
CA GLY A 87 -7.46 0.72 1.07
C GLY A 87 -6.84 -0.62 1.47
N LEU A 88 -5.57 -0.87 1.11
CA LEU A 88 -4.85 -2.07 1.57
C LEU A 88 -4.64 -2.06 3.09
N VAL A 89 -4.30 -0.91 3.67
CA VAL A 89 -4.12 -0.76 5.13
C VAL A 89 -5.43 -1.01 5.86
N GLU A 90 -6.55 -0.50 5.37
CA GLU A 90 -7.88 -0.76 5.94
C GLU A 90 -8.21 -2.26 5.91
N GLN A 91 -7.94 -2.93 4.78
CA GLN A 91 -8.24 -4.34 4.61
C GLN A 91 -7.35 -5.26 5.46
N CYS A 92 -6.04 -4.99 5.50
CA CYS A 92 -5.04 -5.88 6.10
C CYS A 92 -4.63 -5.47 7.52
N GLY A 93 -4.92 -4.23 7.92
CA GLY A 93 -4.60 -3.64 9.22
C GLY A 93 -3.13 -3.79 9.60
N GLU A 94 -2.89 -4.12 10.86
CA GLU A 94 -1.57 -4.33 11.45
C GLU A 94 -0.76 -5.45 10.80
N ARG A 95 -1.34 -6.29 9.94
CA ARG A 95 -0.60 -7.39 9.30
C ARG A 95 0.09 -6.97 8.01
N LEU A 96 -0.13 -5.74 7.55
CA LEU A 96 0.44 -5.20 6.33
C LEU A 96 1.75 -4.48 6.60
N TRP A 97 2.76 -4.85 5.82
CA TRP A 97 3.98 -4.08 5.61
C TRP A 97 3.94 -3.48 4.21
N LEU A 98 4.17 -2.17 4.13
CA LEU A 98 4.32 -1.46 2.87
C LEU A 98 5.79 -1.16 2.62
N ALA A 99 6.23 -1.29 1.37
CA ALA A 99 7.60 -1.02 0.99
C ALA A 99 7.69 -0.54 -0.46
N PRO A 100 8.74 0.20 -0.82
CA PRO A 100 8.95 0.59 -2.21
C PRO A 100 9.36 -0.61 -3.07
N LEU A 101 8.89 -0.67 -4.31
CA LEU A 101 9.19 -1.77 -5.23
C LEU A 101 10.53 -1.56 -5.94
N THR A 102 10.72 -0.43 -6.61
CA THR A 102 11.96 -0.08 -7.29
C THR A 102 12.42 1.34 -6.99
N ARG A 103 11.48 2.27 -6.79
CA ARG A 103 11.78 3.69 -6.55
C ARG A 103 11.79 3.96 -5.07
N GLN A 104 12.74 4.75 -4.59
CA GLN A 104 12.63 5.27 -3.24
C GLN A 104 11.45 6.24 -3.17
N PRO A 105 10.71 6.27 -2.04
CA PRO A 105 9.64 7.23 -1.89
C PRO A 105 10.23 8.63 -1.87
N ALA A 106 9.61 9.56 -2.61
CA ALA A 106 10.01 10.95 -2.57
C ALA A 106 9.88 11.53 -1.16
N GLN A 107 8.81 11.16 -0.44
CA GLN A 107 8.56 11.54 0.94
C GLN A 107 7.91 10.38 1.71
N VAL A 108 8.54 9.92 2.78
CA VAL A 108 8.00 8.86 3.66
C VAL A 108 6.75 9.34 4.41
N SER A 109 6.64 10.64 4.69
CA SER A 109 5.49 11.26 5.35
C SER A 109 4.18 10.93 4.64
N ASP A 110 4.16 11.01 3.32
CA ASP A 110 2.95 10.88 2.50
C ASP A 110 2.37 9.47 2.58
N TRP A 111 3.24 8.45 2.65
CA TRP A 111 2.84 7.07 2.88
C TRP A 111 2.12 6.89 4.20
N ILE A 112 2.47 7.68 5.21
CA ILE A 112 1.85 7.56 6.54
C ILE A 112 0.62 8.45 6.66
N GLU A 113 0.69 9.69 6.17
CA GLU A 113 -0.40 10.67 6.29
C GLU A 113 -1.57 10.30 5.38
N TYR A 114 -1.29 10.03 4.11
CA TYR A 114 -2.32 9.77 3.09
C TYR A 114 -2.44 8.28 2.77
N GLY A 115 -1.32 7.55 2.74
CA GLY A 115 -1.33 6.09 2.57
C GLY A 115 -1.67 5.30 3.84
N HIS A 116 -1.83 5.99 4.99
CA HIS A 116 -2.11 5.42 6.31
C HIS A 116 -1.15 4.31 6.78
N ALA A 117 0.04 4.20 6.18
CA ALA A 117 0.98 3.12 6.46
C ALA A 117 1.39 3.08 7.94
N ARG A 118 1.14 1.93 8.58
CA ARG A 118 1.53 1.68 9.99
C ARG A 118 2.86 0.96 10.11
N ARG A 119 3.22 0.16 9.11
CA ARG A 119 4.47 -0.60 9.06
C ARG A 119 5.11 -0.42 7.70
N LEU A 120 6.29 0.18 7.69
CA LEU A 120 7.05 0.46 6.49
C LEU A 120 8.38 -0.30 6.52
N ALA A 121 8.76 -0.87 5.38
CA ALA A 121 10.07 -1.48 5.21
C ALA A 121 10.83 -0.75 4.09
N PHE A 122 12.08 -0.38 4.39
CA PHE A 122 12.96 0.33 3.47
C PHE A 122 14.29 -0.40 3.33
N PRO A 123 14.95 -0.32 2.16
CA PRO A 123 16.35 -0.68 2.04
C PRO A 123 17.19 0.08 3.08
N ARG A 124 18.21 -0.56 3.67
CA ARG A 124 19.02 0.01 4.76
C ARG A 124 19.58 1.40 4.43
N HIS A 125 19.96 1.65 3.17
CA HIS A 125 20.52 2.92 2.73
C HIS A 125 19.47 4.05 2.66
N ALA A 126 18.17 3.73 2.54
CA ALA A 126 17.08 4.71 2.61
C ALA A 126 16.73 5.07 4.07
N TYR A 127 17.18 4.27 5.05
CA TYR A 127 16.98 4.54 6.47
C TYR A 127 17.79 5.75 6.97
N GLU A 128 18.91 6.09 6.32
CA GLU A 128 19.73 7.25 6.70
C GLU A 128 19.02 8.59 6.42
N GLN A 129 18.04 8.59 5.50
CA GLN A 129 17.17 9.74 5.24
C GLN A 129 15.95 9.78 6.19
N HIS A 130 15.66 8.68 6.90
CA HIS A 130 14.49 8.47 7.74
C HIS A 130 14.61 9.13 9.13
N ASP A 131 15.83 9.26 9.69
CA ASP A 131 16.04 9.91 11.00
C ASP A 131 15.57 11.37 11.01
N ALA A 132 15.68 12.07 9.87
CA ALA A 132 15.15 13.43 9.72
C ALA A 132 13.61 13.50 9.79
N VAL A 133 12.91 12.45 9.35
CA VAL A 133 11.44 12.39 9.31
C VAL A 133 10.85 11.88 10.62
N LEU A 134 11.50 10.92 11.30
CA LEU A 134 11.11 10.50 12.65
C LEU A 134 11.34 11.60 13.70
N ALA A 135 12.37 12.44 13.53
CA ALA A 135 12.62 13.59 14.41
C ALA A 135 11.48 14.62 14.40
N LEU A 136 10.71 14.71 13.31
CA LEU A 136 9.51 15.56 13.20
C LEU A 136 8.29 14.99 13.96
N ARG A 137 8.39 13.77 14.50
CA ARG A 137 7.28 13.01 15.10
C ARG A 137 7.42 12.70 16.57
N VAL A 138 8.39 13.27 17.28
CA VAL A 138 8.29 13.31 18.74
C VAL A 138 7.19 14.32 19.07
N PRO A 139 5.98 13.92 19.49
CA PRO A 139 5.10 14.87 20.13
C PRO A 139 5.88 15.41 21.34
N ALA A 140 6.04 16.73 21.41
CA ALA A 140 6.48 17.38 22.65
C ALA A 140 5.64 16.75 23.76
N ALA A 141 6.31 16.07 24.70
CA ALA A 141 5.66 15.53 25.88
C ALA A 141 4.79 16.66 26.43
N ARG A 142 3.47 16.45 26.47
CA ARG A 142 2.57 17.36 27.16
C ARG A 142 3.11 17.50 28.58
N ASP A 143 3.60 18.68 28.92
CA ASP A 143 3.86 19.11 30.29
C ASP A 143 2.52 19.12 31.05
N GLU A 144 2.06 17.93 31.45
CA GLU A 144 1.10 17.76 32.51
C GLU A 144 1.86 17.73 33.83
N GLN A 145 1.85 18.87 34.52
CA GLN A 145 1.45 19.04 35.94
C GLN A 145 2.21 20.20 36.59
N ARG A 146 1.61 21.40 36.54
CA ARG A 146 1.82 22.40 37.60
C ARG A 146 1.08 21.90 38.85
N PRO A 147 1.75 21.67 40.00
CA PRO A 147 1.03 21.57 41.25
C PRO A 147 0.40 22.94 41.55
N LYS A 148 -0.91 22.97 41.80
CA LYS A 148 -1.57 24.11 42.43
C LYS A 148 -1.12 24.14 43.89
N GLU A 149 -0.22 25.05 44.22
CA GLU A 149 0.03 25.42 45.61
C GLU A 149 -1.29 25.90 46.22
N THR A 150 -1.66 25.24 47.31
CA THR A 150 -2.80 25.61 48.16
C THR A 150 -2.26 26.57 49.20
N VAL A 151 -2.77 27.80 49.23
CA VAL A 151 -2.77 28.68 50.41
C VAL A 151 -4.16 29.27 50.53
#